data_AF-A0A966LCD7-F1
#
_entry.id   AF-A0A966LCD7-F1
#
_cell.length_a   1.000
_cell.length_b   1.000
_cell.length_c   1.000
_cell.angle_alpha   90.00
_cell.angle_beta   90.00
_cell.angle_gamma   90.00
#
_symmetry.space_group_name_H-M   'P 1'
#
loop_
_entity.id
_entity.type
_entity.pdbx_description
1 polymer ?
#
loop_
_entity_poly.entity_id
_entity_poly.type
_entity_poly.pdbx_seq_one_letter_code
_entity_poly.pdbx_strand_id
1 'polypeptide(L)'
;MAENAPDGLDGLMMGNVSEEAGESSEQIQARIAAATAKVQQIKKDEAAAHDFDEHLAKLIQDLSPQQLNFVIFMIDHEVPSLTILAFLSIVNNQAGQVCYMAFEKDIKQRADISAAGLPAEAENKVSYWWTFIYAADHTSKTSRLKELREKEEFVKGLSRYSVIFLHQFLQTLKLDEFSDEQLKKILQRYQKGLFA
;
A
#
# COMPACT_ATOMS: atom_id res chain seq x y z
N MET A 1 -51.44 49.14 -20.84
CA MET A 1 -50.79 48.23 -21.81
C MET A 1 -49.36 48.08 -21.32
N ALA A 2 -48.99 46.94 -20.70
CA ALA A 2 -48.52 45.71 -21.37
C ALA A 2 -47.29 46.03 -22.25
N GLU A 3 -46.10 45.42 -22.13
CA GLU A 3 -45.78 44.02 -21.83
C GLU A 3 -44.24 43.81 -21.79
N ASN A 4 -43.82 42.75 -21.08
CA ASN A 4 -42.67 41.84 -21.31
C ASN A 4 -41.19 42.21 -20.99
N ALA A 5 -40.63 41.44 -20.04
CA ALA A 5 -39.20 41.07 -19.83
C ALA A 5 -38.73 40.02 -20.89
N PRO A 6 -37.54 39.34 -20.88
CA PRO A 6 -36.49 39.17 -19.83
C PRO A 6 -35.00 39.05 -20.32
N ASP A 7 -34.11 38.64 -19.40
CA ASP A 7 -32.84 37.88 -19.54
C ASP A 7 -31.49 38.54 -19.86
N GLY A 8 -30.51 38.30 -18.95
CA GLY A 8 -29.11 38.07 -19.33
C GLY A 8 -28.03 38.54 -18.33
N LEU A 9 -27.54 37.62 -17.49
CA LEU A 9 -26.29 37.66 -16.69
C LEU A 9 -26.35 38.09 -15.21
N ASP A 10 -27.41 37.68 -14.52
CA ASP A 10 -27.25 37.14 -13.16
C ASP A 10 -26.78 35.68 -13.33
N GLY A 11 -25.48 35.39 -13.16
CA GLY A 11 -24.98 34.05 -13.51
C GLY A 11 -23.50 33.72 -13.36
N LEU A 12 -22.66 34.58 -12.77
CA LEU A 12 -21.32 34.17 -12.31
C LEU A 12 -21.13 34.59 -10.85
N MET A 13 -22.10 34.16 -10.06
CA MET A 13 -21.94 33.92 -8.63
C MET A 13 -20.78 32.95 -8.39
N MET A 14 -20.05 33.22 -7.30
CA MET A 14 -19.47 32.22 -6.41
C MET A 14 -18.46 31.23 -7.01
N GLY A 15 -17.17 31.58 -6.84
CA GLY A 15 -16.06 30.64 -6.84
C GLY A 15 -15.44 30.52 -5.44
N ASN A 16 -16.24 30.28 -4.40
CA ASN A 16 -15.77 29.85 -3.08
C ASN A 16 -16.16 28.38 -2.90
N VAL A 17 -15.28 27.43 -3.25
CA VAL A 17 -15.18 26.07 -2.65
C VAL A 17 -13.87 25.51 -3.21
N SER A 18 -12.77 25.34 -2.47
CA SER A 18 -12.58 24.39 -1.36
C SER A 18 -13.19 23.01 -1.64
N GLU A 19 -12.70 22.31 -2.64
CA GLU A 19 -12.92 20.87 -2.77
C GLU A 19 -11.59 20.11 -2.65
N GLU A 20 -11.04 20.10 -1.44
CA GLU A 20 -10.60 18.81 -0.90
C GLU A 20 -11.87 17.97 -0.72
N ALA A 21 -12.25 17.24 -1.78
CA ALA A 21 -13.32 16.25 -1.71
C ALA A 21 -12.87 15.14 -0.76
N GLY A 22 -13.08 15.34 0.54
CA GLY A 22 -12.97 14.31 1.54
C GLY A 22 -13.94 13.19 1.17
N GLU A 23 -13.41 11.98 0.93
CA GLU A 23 -14.23 10.79 0.75
C GLU A 23 -15.27 10.70 1.89
N SER A 24 -16.53 10.44 1.54
CA SER A 24 -17.58 10.36 2.56
C SER A 24 -17.37 9.14 3.45
N SER A 25 -17.72 9.25 4.74
CA SER A 25 -17.60 8.14 5.71
C SER A 25 -18.31 6.86 5.25
N GLU A 26 -19.37 6.99 4.44
CA GLU A 26 -20.11 5.86 3.86
C GLU A 26 -19.31 5.12 2.79
N GLN A 27 -18.56 5.84 1.95
CA GLN A 27 -17.68 5.23 0.95
C GLN A 27 -16.52 4.50 1.62
N ILE A 28 -15.97 5.04 2.71
CA ILE A 28 -14.91 4.38 3.49
C ILE A 28 -15.45 3.09 4.14
N GLN A 29 -16.62 3.14 4.77
CA GLN A 29 -17.25 1.95 5.37
C GLN A 29 -17.59 0.87 4.33
N ALA A 30 -18.09 1.25 3.16
CA ALA A 30 -18.34 0.31 2.07
C ALA A 30 -17.05 -0.38 1.59
N ARG A 31 -15.93 0.35 1.54
CA ARG A 31 -14.61 -0.21 1.18
C ARG A 31 -14.06 -1.12 2.25
N ILE A 32 -14.19 -0.76 3.54
CA ILE A 32 -13.81 -1.63 4.66
C ILE A 32 -14.62 -2.92 4.61
N ALA A 33 -15.93 -2.83 4.41
CA ALA A 33 -16.82 -3.98 4.29
C ALA A 33 -16.45 -4.86 3.09
N ALA A 34 -16.17 -4.26 1.92
CA ALA A 34 -15.76 -4.99 0.72
C ALA A 34 -14.40 -5.67 0.89
N ALA A 35 -13.41 -5.00 1.48
CA ALA A 35 -12.11 -5.58 1.78
C ALA A 35 -12.22 -6.74 2.78
N THR A 36 -12.98 -6.53 3.86
CA THR A 36 -13.23 -7.55 4.88
C THR A 36 -13.96 -8.75 4.28
N ALA A 37 -14.97 -8.52 3.44
CA ALA A 37 -15.70 -9.58 2.75
C ALA A 37 -14.81 -10.36 1.78
N LYS A 38 -13.93 -9.70 1.03
CA LYS A 38 -12.97 -10.37 0.13
C LYS A 38 -11.94 -11.18 0.91
N VAL A 39 -11.40 -10.67 2.01
CA VAL A 39 -10.51 -11.45 2.90
C VAL A 39 -11.25 -12.62 3.55
N GLN A 40 -12.52 -12.45 3.93
CA GLN A 40 -13.35 -13.54 4.43
C GLN A 40 -13.74 -14.57 3.36
N GLN A 41 -13.81 -14.19 2.08
CA GLN A 41 -13.95 -15.14 0.98
C GLN A 41 -12.68 -15.97 0.80
N ILE A 42 -11.50 -15.36 0.93
CA ILE A 42 -10.21 -16.08 0.94
C ILE A 42 -10.14 -17.09 2.09
N LYS A 43 -10.70 -16.76 3.28
CA LYS A 43 -10.83 -17.72 4.40
C LYS A 43 -11.61 -19.00 4.08
N LYS A 44 -12.42 -19.04 3.02
CA LYS A 44 -13.20 -20.24 2.66
C LYS A 44 -12.42 -21.26 1.82
N ASP A 45 -11.25 -20.91 1.29
CA ASP A 45 -10.56 -21.77 0.32
C ASP A 45 -9.38 -22.58 0.88
N GLU A 46 -8.85 -22.34 2.09
CA GLU A 46 -7.68 -23.11 2.54
C GLU A 46 -7.66 -23.47 4.04
N ALA A 47 -7.71 -24.78 4.33
CA ALA A 47 -7.33 -25.34 5.63
C ALA A 47 -5.79 -25.45 5.82
N ALA A 48 -5.00 -24.84 4.93
CA ALA A 48 -3.56 -25.04 4.85
C ALA A 48 -2.73 -23.77 4.55
N ALA A 49 -3.33 -22.58 4.58
CA ALA A 49 -2.57 -21.33 4.65
C ALA A 49 -2.19 -21.06 6.11
N HIS A 50 -0.93 -20.73 6.35
CA HIS A 50 -0.53 -20.13 7.63
C HIS A 50 -1.46 -18.95 7.99
N ASP A 51 -1.69 -18.71 9.29
CA ASP A 51 -2.62 -17.76 9.95
C ASP A 51 -2.57 -16.27 9.49
N PHE A 52 -1.89 -15.97 8.39
CA PHE A 52 -1.66 -14.63 7.85
C PHE A 52 -2.93 -13.94 7.33
N ASP A 53 -3.91 -14.68 6.80
CA ASP A 53 -5.21 -14.12 6.43
C ASP A 53 -5.97 -13.62 7.66
N GLU A 54 -5.86 -14.32 8.79
CA GLU A 54 -6.45 -13.87 10.05
C GLU A 54 -5.73 -12.64 10.59
N HIS A 55 -4.40 -12.61 10.52
CA HIS A 55 -3.63 -11.42 10.87
C HIS A 55 -4.00 -10.21 10.00
N LEU A 56 -4.11 -10.37 8.68
CA LEU A 56 -4.54 -9.31 7.78
C LEU A 56 -5.97 -8.86 8.09
N ALA A 57 -6.89 -9.80 8.32
CA ALA A 57 -8.28 -9.49 8.68
C ALA A 57 -8.40 -8.68 9.97
N LYS A 58 -7.60 -9.00 10.99
CA LYS A 58 -7.54 -8.22 12.24
C LYS A 58 -6.99 -6.81 12.00
N LEU A 59 -5.97 -6.68 11.17
CA LEU A 59 -5.34 -5.39 10.87
C LEU A 59 -6.23 -4.44 10.08
N ILE A 60 -7.08 -4.94 9.18
CA ILE A 60 -7.92 -4.13 8.28
C ILE A 60 -8.76 -3.09 9.04
N GLN A 61 -9.19 -3.38 10.27
CA GLN A 61 -10.03 -2.49 11.07
C GLN A 61 -9.32 -1.20 11.50
N ASP A 62 -7.98 -1.25 11.61
CA ASP A 62 -7.16 -0.14 12.10
C ASP A 62 -6.34 0.53 10.97
N LEU A 63 -6.53 0.11 9.72
CA LEU A 63 -5.81 0.68 8.58
C LEU A 63 -6.36 2.05 8.21
N SER A 64 -5.46 2.95 7.81
CA SER A 64 -5.87 4.20 7.18
C SER A 64 -6.56 3.93 5.84
N PRO A 65 -7.42 4.84 5.33
CA PRO A 65 -8.07 4.66 4.03
C PRO A 65 -7.08 4.34 2.90
N GLN A 66 -5.90 4.98 2.92
CA GLN A 66 -4.87 4.74 1.92
C GLN A 66 -4.23 3.34 2.03
N GLN A 67 -3.99 2.85 3.25
CA GLN A 67 -3.49 1.49 3.48
C GLN A 67 -4.56 0.44 3.08
N LEU A 68 -5.82 0.71 3.38
CA LEU A 68 -6.93 -0.15 2.96
C LEU A 68 -7.03 -0.24 1.43
N ASN A 69 -6.86 0.88 0.73
CA ASN A 69 -6.89 0.93 -0.74
C ASN A 69 -5.79 0.10 -1.36
N PHE A 70 -4.61 0.11 -0.74
CA PHE A 70 -3.53 -0.77 -1.11
C PHE A 70 -3.89 -2.24 -0.88
N VAL A 71 -4.45 -2.60 0.28
CA VAL A 71 -4.87 -3.99 0.56
C VAL A 71 -5.88 -4.48 -0.47
N ILE A 72 -6.92 -3.69 -0.77
CA ILE A 72 -7.92 -4.02 -1.80
C ILE A 72 -7.24 -4.21 -3.16
N PHE A 73 -6.39 -3.26 -3.56
CA PHE A 73 -5.66 -3.33 -4.82
C PHE A 73 -4.82 -4.61 -4.95
N MET A 74 -4.15 -5.04 -3.87
CA MET A 74 -3.35 -6.25 -3.86
C MET A 74 -4.19 -7.53 -3.90
N ILE A 75 -5.31 -7.56 -3.16
CA ILE A 75 -6.26 -8.68 -3.18
C ILE A 75 -6.89 -8.85 -4.57
N ASP A 76 -7.24 -7.75 -5.24
CA ASP A 76 -7.81 -7.76 -6.60
C ASP A 76 -6.85 -8.35 -7.64
N HIS A 77 -5.55 -8.40 -7.32
CA HIS A 77 -4.51 -9.02 -8.12
C HIS A 77 -4.04 -10.37 -7.57
N GLU A 78 -4.80 -10.97 -6.66
CA GLU A 78 -4.54 -12.29 -6.06
C GLU A 78 -3.19 -12.36 -5.34
N VAL A 79 -2.72 -11.24 -4.79
CA VAL A 79 -1.47 -11.21 -4.04
C VAL A 79 -1.69 -11.82 -2.64
N PRO A 80 -0.83 -12.75 -2.18
CA PRO A 80 -1.00 -13.42 -0.88
C PRO A 80 -0.92 -12.46 0.31
N SER A 81 -1.66 -12.76 1.38
CA SER A 81 -1.72 -11.93 2.59
C SER A 81 -0.37 -11.69 3.25
N LEU A 82 0.53 -12.68 3.29
CA LEU A 82 1.88 -12.48 3.83
C LEU A 82 2.67 -11.42 3.04
N THR A 83 2.53 -11.40 1.72
CA THR A 83 3.14 -10.38 0.86
C THR A 83 2.51 -9.01 1.10
N ILE A 84 1.19 -8.94 1.27
CA ILE A 84 0.48 -7.70 1.63
C ILE A 84 0.99 -7.16 2.97
N LEU A 85 1.09 -8.02 4.00
CA LEU A 85 1.61 -7.67 5.32
C LEU A 85 3.06 -7.18 5.23
N ALA A 86 3.89 -7.83 4.40
CA ALA A 86 5.27 -7.39 4.17
C ALA A 86 5.33 -5.97 3.62
N PHE A 87 4.50 -5.61 2.64
CA PHE A 87 4.41 -4.24 2.14
C PHE A 87 3.93 -3.24 3.20
N LEU A 88 2.94 -3.61 4.02
CA LEU A 88 2.43 -2.74 5.08
C LEU A 88 3.42 -2.53 6.24
N SER A 89 4.39 -3.44 6.43
CA SER A 89 5.28 -3.45 7.59
C SER A 89 6.14 -2.19 7.80
N ILE A 90 6.33 -1.38 6.75
CA ILE A 90 7.06 -0.11 6.85
C ILE A 90 6.25 0.97 7.58
N VAL A 91 4.92 0.97 7.43
CA VAL A 91 4.00 1.95 8.03
C VAL A 91 3.10 1.35 9.11
N ASN A 92 3.14 0.02 9.32
CA ASN A 92 2.37 -0.67 10.34
C ASN A 92 3.25 -1.64 11.15
N ASN A 93 3.42 -1.34 12.44
CA ASN A 93 4.30 -2.12 13.33
C ASN A 93 3.80 -3.54 13.59
N GLN A 94 2.49 -3.74 13.70
CA GLN A 94 1.91 -5.07 13.90
C GLN A 94 2.15 -5.97 12.67
N ALA A 95 1.97 -5.43 11.46
CA ALA A 95 2.33 -6.14 10.23
C ALA A 95 3.84 -6.50 10.20
N GLY A 96 4.69 -5.59 10.68
CA GLY A 96 6.13 -5.86 10.84
C GLY A 96 6.46 -6.96 11.84
N GLN A 97 5.75 -7.03 12.97
CA GLN A 97 5.91 -8.12 13.95
C GLN A 97 5.53 -9.48 13.36
N VAL A 98 4.42 -9.55 12.63
CA VAL A 98 3.99 -10.79 11.96
C VAL A 98 5.05 -11.25 10.95
N CYS A 99 5.56 -10.33 10.12
CA CYS A 99 6.62 -10.66 9.14
C CYS A 99 7.92 -11.08 9.84
N TYR A 100 8.30 -10.38 10.90
CA TYR A 100 9.50 -10.73 11.66
C TYR A 100 9.37 -12.14 12.25
N MET A 101 8.27 -12.47 12.92
CA MET A 101 8.05 -13.82 13.45
C MET A 101 8.02 -14.90 12.36
N ALA A 102 7.48 -14.58 11.18
CA ALA A 102 7.42 -15.50 10.05
C ALA A 102 8.81 -15.80 9.47
N PHE A 103 9.73 -14.82 9.48
CA PHE A 103 11.00 -14.90 8.77
C PHE A 103 12.25 -14.83 9.65
N GLU A 104 12.13 -14.65 10.97
CA GLU A 104 13.25 -14.45 11.91
C GLU A 104 14.33 -15.54 11.79
N LYS A 105 13.92 -16.79 11.52
CA LYS A 105 14.84 -17.93 11.37
C LYS A 105 15.54 -17.98 10.01
N ASP A 106 14.97 -17.33 9.00
CA ASP A 106 15.38 -17.45 7.59
C ASP A 106 16.11 -16.20 7.07
N ILE A 107 15.98 -15.05 7.75
CA ILE A 107 16.70 -13.82 7.41
C ILE A 107 18.15 -13.93 7.86
N LYS A 108 18.97 -14.56 7.02
CA LYS A 108 20.43 -14.60 7.19
C LYS A 108 21.11 -13.34 6.64
N GLN A 109 20.48 -12.67 5.68
CA GLN A 109 20.96 -11.42 5.08
C GLN A 109 19.79 -10.48 4.85
N ARG A 110 19.97 -9.22 5.23
CA ARG A 110 19.01 -8.16 4.93
C ARG A 110 19.31 -7.58 3.55
N ALA A 111 18.29 -7.03 2.90
CA ALA A 111 18.45 -6.26 1.68
C ALA A 111 19.45 -5.13 1.92
N ASP A 112 20.56 -5.12 1.17
CA ASP A 112 21.51 -4.02 1.21
C ASP A 112 20.90 -2.81 0.50
N ILE A 113 20.68 -1.75 1.28
CA ILE A 113 20.14 -0.49 0.78
C ILE A 113 21.05 0.71 1.04
N SER A 114 22.31 0.46 1.41
CA SER A 114 23.30 1.51 1.69
C SER A 114 23.44 2.51 0.53
N ALA A 115 23.29 2.03 -0.70
CA ALA A 115 23.31 2.85 -1.91
C ALA A 115 22.09 3.79 -2.08
N ALA A 116 21.07 3.68 -1.23
CA ALA A 116 19.90 4.56 -1.26
C ALA A 116 20.16 5.95 -0.66
N GLY A 117 21.26 6.11 0.09
CA GLY A 117 21.59 7.39 0.73
C GLY A 117 20.62 7.80 1.83
N LEU A 118 19.90 6.84 2.43
CA LEU A 118 19.00 7.09 3.55
C LEU A 118 19.81 7.25 4.86
N PRO A 119 19.34 8.06 5.82
CA PRO A 119 19.92 8.08 7.16
C PRO A 119 19.86 6.71 7.84
N ALA A 120 20.83 6.37 8.68
CA ALA A 120 20.98 5.03 9.26
C ALA A 120 19.70 4.51 9.98
N GLU A 121 18.95 5.40 10.62
CA GLU A 121 17.67 5.07 11.28
C GLU A 121 16.61 4.60 10.28
N ALA A 122 16.46 5.30 9.16
CA ALA A 122 15.57 4.91 8.07
C ALA A 122 16.09 3.68 7.33
N GLU A 123 17.42 3.61 7.13
CA GLU A 123 18.07 2.56 6.37
C GLU A 123 17.75 1.17 6.95
N ASN A 124 17.85 1.02 8.27
CA ASN A 124 17.59 -0.25 8.91
C ASN A 124 16.14 -0.73 8.70
N LYS A 125 15.15 0.16 8.86
CA LYS A 125 13.74 -0.19 8.68
C LYS A 125 13.41 -0.52 7.21
N VAL A 126 13.94 0.26 6.27
CA VAL A 126 13.71 0.05 4.83
C VAL A 126 14.42 -1.23 4.36
N SER A 127 15.58 -1.57 4.94
CA SER A 127 16.29 -2.82 4.70
C SER A 127 15.45 -4.03 5.13
N TYR A 128 14.88 -3.99 6.34
CA TYR A 128 13.95 -5.01 6.81
C TYR A 128 12.70 -5.12 5.93
N TRP A 129 12.12 -3.97 5.56
CA TRP A 129 10.92 -3.93 4.72
C TRP A 129 11.12 -4.67 3.41
N TRP A 130 12.21 -4.37 2.69
CA TRP A 130 12.54 -5.08 1.45
C TRP A 130 12.82 -6.56 1.68
N THR A 131 13.52 -6.88 2.76
CA THR A 131 13.81 -8.28 3.13
C THR A 131 12.52 -9.08 3.32
N PHE A 132 11.53 -8.51 4.02
CA PHE A 132 10.23 -9.15 4.22
C PHE A 132 9.47 -9.32 2.90
N ILE A 133 9.48 -8.31 2.02
CA ILE A 133 8.79 -8.40 0.73
C ILE A 133 9.39 -9.53 -0.12
N TYR A 134 10.72 -9.58 -0.26
CA TYR A 134 11.37 -10.65 -1.01
C TYR A 134 11.10 -12.03 -0.41
N ALA A 135 11.20 -12.16 0.92
CA ALA A 135 10.96 -13.43 1.59
C ALA A 135 9.50 -13.91 1.42
N ALA A 136 8.53 -13.01 1.57
CA ALA A 136 7.12 -13.32 1.37
C ALA A 136 6.81 -13.74 -0.06
N ASP A 137 7.35 -13.02 -1.04
CA ASP A 137 7.17 -13.37 -2.45
C ASP A 137 7.79 -14.73 -2.82
N HIS A 138 9.00 -15.02 -2.30
CA HIS A 138 9.68 -16.30 -2.57
C HIS A 138 9.02 -17.49 -1.90
N THR A 139 8.42 -17.29 -0.73
CA THR A 139 7.72 -18.34 0.03
C THR A 139 6.29 -18.58 -0.46
N SER A 140 5.73 -17.64 -1.24
CA SER A 140 4.43 -17.80 -1.88
C SER A 140 4.38 -19.01 -2.83
N LYS A 141 3.31 -19.80 -2.67
CA LYS A 141 2.98 -20.96 -3.52
C LYS A 141 1.82 -20.70 -4.47
N THR A 142 1.08 -19.61 -4.28
CA THR A 142 -0.15 -19.31 -5.04
C THR A 142 0.10 -18.32 -6.17
N SER A 143 0.65 -17.15 -5.85
CA SER A 143 0.96 -16.09 -6.81
C SER A 143 2.27 -15.39 -6.43
N ARG A 144 3.13 -15.17 -7.41
CA ARG A 144 4.39 -14.40 -7.24
C ARG A 144 4.31 -13.08 -7.99
N LEU A 145 4.92 -12.04 -7.43
CA LEU A 145 4.91 -10.69 -8.00
C LEU A 145 5.50 -10.66 -9.42
N LYS A 146 6.50 -11.51 -9.72
CA LYS A 146 7.04 -11.65 -11.08
C LYS A 146 6.02 -12.06 -12.13
N GLU A 147 4.95 -12.77 -11.75
CA GLU A 147 3.88 -13.21 -12.66
C GLU A 147 2.94 -12.05 -13.00
N LEU A 148 2.95 -10.98 -12.20
CA LEU A 148 2.16 -9.77 -12.41
C LEU A 148 2.94 -8.69 -13.20
N ARG A 149 4.18 -8.95 -13.63
CA ARG A 149 5.05 -7.98 -14.31
C ARG A 149 4.48 -7.43 -15.62
N GLU A 150 3.64 -8.20 -16.31
CA GLU A 150 3.02 -7.82 -17.58
C GLU A 150 1.74 -6.98 -17.37
N LYS A 151 1.19 -6.96 -16.15
CA LYS A 151 0.05 -6.12 -15.78
C LYS A 151 0.54 -4.70 -15.48
N GLU A 152 0.60 -3.86 -16.51
CA GLU A 152 1.14 -2.49 -16.40
C GLU A 152 0.47 -1.66 -15.29
N GLU A 153 -0.86 -1.79 -15.16
CA GLU A 153 -1.63 -1.14 -14.10
C GLU A 153 -1.19 -1.58 -12.70
N PHE A 154 -0.91 -2.88 -12.53
CA PHE A 154 -0.42 -3.43 -11.28
C PHE A 154 0.97 -2.87 -10.94
N VAL A 155 1.90 -2.91 -11.89
CA VAL A 155 3.27 -2.43 -11.68
C VAL A 155 3.28 -0.93 -11.34
N LYS A 156 2.48 -0.12 -12.05
CA LYS A 156 2.32 1.32 -11.76
C LYS A 156 1.69 1.56 -10.39
N GLY A 157 0.62 0.82 -10.07
CA GLY A 157 -0.08 0.92 -8.79
C GLY A 157 0.82 0.57 -7.62
N LEU A 158 1.50 -0.58 -7.68
CA LEU A 158 2.46 -1.01 -6.66
C LEU A 158 3.59 0.01 -6.47
N SER A 159 4.11 0.56 -7.57
CA SER A 159 5.17 1.57 -7.51
C SER A 159 4.71 2.84 -6.80
N ARG A 160 3.50 3.32 -7.13
CA ARG A 160 2.87 4.48 -6.48
C ARG A 160 2.67 4.25 -4.98
N TYR A 161 2.09 3.12 -4.59
CA TYR A 161 1.88 2.81 -3.16
C TYR A 161 3.19 2.64 -2.39
N SER A 162 4.22 2.06 -3.02
CA SER A 162 5.54 1.94 -2.41
C SER A 162 6.17 3.30 -2.12
N VAL A 163 6.05 4.27 -3.04
CA VAL A 163 6.51 5.66 -2.83
C VAL A 163 5.76 6.30 -1.67
N ILE A 164 4.43 6.19 -1.68
CA ILE A 164 3.55 6.71 -0.63
C ILE A 164 3.96 6.19 0.75
N PHE A 165 4.11 4.87 0.90
CA PHE A 165 4.44 4.28 2.21
C PHE A 165 5.85 4.62 2.67
N LEU A 166 6.81 4.66 1.75
CA LEU A 166 8.16 5.10 2.08
C LEU A 166 8.15 6.58 2.52
N HIS A 167 7.42 7.43 1.81
CA HIS A 167 7.28 8.84 2.17
C HIS A 167 6.64 9.00 3.55
N GLN A 168 5.51 8.33 3.82
CA GLN A 168 4.85 8.35 5.12
C GLN A 168 5.79 7.92 6.25
N PHE A 169 6.56 6.86 6.04
CA PHE A 169 7.53 6.41 7.02
C PHE A 169 8.62 7.46 7.28
N LEU A 170 9.19 8.06 6.23
CA LEU A 170 10.21 9.10 6.37
C LEU A 170 9.68 10.34 7.11
N GLN A 171 8.42 10.72 6.89
CA GLN A 171 7.76 11.78 7.64
C GLN A 171 7.65 11.46 9.14
N THR A 172 7.45 10.18 9.53
CA THR A 172 7.46 9.81 10.96
C THR A 172 8.83 10.02 11.62
N LEU A 173 9.90 10.00 10.82
CA LEU A 173 11.27 10.31 11.25
C LEU A 173 11.64 11.80 11.06
N LYS A 174 10.69 12.65 10.64
CA LYS A 174 10.92 14.07 10.31
C LYS A 174 11.95 14.27 9.18
N LEU A 175 11.98 13.34 8.23
CA LEU A 175 12.85 13.36 7.05
C LEU A 175 12.04 13.80 5.82
N ASP A 176 11.66 15.07 5.79
CA ASP A 176 10.78 15.64 4.74
C ASP A 176 11.55 16.11 3.48
N GLU A 177 12.85 15.85 3.42
CA GLU A 177 13.75 16.34 2.37
C GLU A 177 13.71 15.52 1.06
N PHE A 178 13.04 14.37 1.07
CA PHE A 178 13.01 13.45 -0.06
C PHE A 178 11.83 13.74 -1.00
N SER A 179 12.13 14.07 -2.26
CA SER A 179 11.10 14.19 -3.31
C SER A 179 10.58 12.82 -3.76
N ASP A 180 9.35 12.79 -4.27
CA ASP A 180 8.75 11.60 -4.88
C ASP A 180 9.63 10.99 -5.99
N GLU A 181 10.34 11.80 -6.79
CA GLU A 181 11.26 11.27 -7.80
C GLU A 181 12.49 10.59 -7.18
N GLN A 182 13.01 11.12 -6.08
CA GLN A 182 14.13 10.50 -5.36
C GLN A 182 13.70 9.15 -4.78
N LEU A 183 12.54 9.09 -4.11
CA LEU A 183 11.99 7.86 -3.56
C LEU A 183 11.71 6.84 -4.67
N LYS A 184 11.13 7.28 -5.79
CA LYS A 184 10.87 6.42 -6.94
C LYS A 184 12.16 5.81 -7.50
N LYS A 185 13.24 6.57 -7.61
CA LYS A 185 14.56 6.05 -8.05
C LYS A 185 15.11 5.01 -7.09
N ILE A 186 15.01 5.25 -5.78
CA ILE A 186 15.42 4.28 -4.76
C ILE A 186 14.63 2.98 -4.95
N LEU A 187 13.30 3.07 -5.03
CA LEU A 187 12.42 1.90 -5.11
C LEU A 187 12.55 1.14 -6.43
N GLN A 188 12.78 1.83 -7.56
CA GLN A 188 12.91 1.20 -8.88
C GLN A 188 14.00 0.13 -8.93
N ARG A 189 15.11 0.32 -8.21
CA ARG A 189 16.20 -0.67 -8.14
C ARG A 189 15.70 -1.99 -7.56
N TYR A 190 14.91 -1.94 -6.50
CA TYR A 190 14.39 -3.12 -5.82
C TYR A 190 13.16 -3.68 -6.52
N GLN A 191 12.28 -2.84 -7.06
CA GLN A 191 11.13 -3.29 -7.84
C GLN A 191 11.55 -4.09 -9.07
N LYS A 192 12.65 -3.72 -9.74
CA LYS A 192 13.22 -4.54 -10.81
C LYS A 192 13.55 -5.96 -10.34
N GLY A 193 14.03 -6.12 -9.11
CA GLY A 193 14.32 -7.43 -8.53
C GLY A 193 13.05 -8.26 -8.24
N LEU A 194 11.94 -7.61 -7.89
CA LEU A 194 10.65 -8.30 -7.66
C LEU A 194 10.02 -8.84 -8.95
N PHE A 195 10.30 -8.19 -10.08
CA PHE A 195 9.67 -8.50 -11.36
C PHE A 195 10.57 -9.25 -12.35
N ALA A 196 11.83 -9.51 -11.99
CA ALA A 196 12.77 -10.29 -12.78
C ALA A 196 12.43 -11.79 -12.75
#